data_AF-A0A1M6J2Y1-F1
#
_entry.id   AF-A0A1M6J2Y1-F1
#
_cell.length_a   1.000
_cell.length_b   1.000
_cell.length_c   1.000
_cell.angle_alpha   90.00
_cell.angle_beta   90.00
_cell.angle_gamma   90.00
#
_symmetry.space_group_name_H-M   'P 1'
#
loop_
_entity.id
_entity.type
_entity.pdbx_description
1 polymer ?
#
loop_
_entity_poly.entity_id
_entity_poly.type
_entity_poly.pdbx_seq_one_letter_code
_entity_poly.pdbx_strand_id
1 'polypeptide(L)'
;MSTTLSKPVEDFIDKYCEEKGYKTNKKEIAHGIHFIVTNLTEKITLDLYHKKGSLVVGGSPKLKLRQEFNELKNRISEDPQVLENIEKLKIKSCAQKYVILGGDLQNSVKQRLGEIDGVVTTITESPTSSQQYRGKLIMGSQSLTITQFTNDTLFLQGKDDSLFNDVCDEIEKLANPTANEVAARFVSDSEQNIKALSDTLTLDILTKATENIKESITSECFDFLESHDQKWLVAAECLRLANIPLPEFSPIVMPASKAFEGFAKKTLVKIGLFPANHFDIKTATFGFLNDKNHPNRKSIEAKERVADSYLKKFSLSLDMTRNFMMHSDDSTATKINSFEEASKKLDEILANIKELFEYFGKSEFGGLTP
;
A
#
# COMPACT_ATOMS: atom_id res chain seq x y z
N MET A 1 28.67 26.91 -20.44
CA MET A 1 28.99 26.53 -19.04
C MET A 1 28.66 25.05 -18.92
N SER A 2 29.66 24.19 -18.76
CA SER A 2 29.50 22.73 -18.72
C SER A 2 28.92 22.35 -17.37
N THR A 3 27.63 22.01 -17.32
CA THR A 3 27.03 21.35 -16.14
C THR A 3 27.72 20.01 -15.96
N THR A 4 28.51 19.89 -14.89
CA THR A 4 29.30 18.70 -14.61
C THR A 4 28.35 17.54 -14.29
N LEU A 5 28.21 16.60 -15.24
CA LEU A 5 27.33 15.41 -15.17
C LEU A 5 27.50 14.58 -13.88
N SER A 6 28.60 14.78 -13.15
CA SER A 6 28.92 14.07 -11.92
C SER A 6 28.01 14.40 -10.73
N LYS A 7 27.44 15.61 -10.63
CA LYS A 7 26.61 15.93 -9.46
C LYS A 7 25.25 15.22 -9.51
N PRO A 8 24.53 15.21 -10.65
CA PRO A 8 23.32 14.41 -10.80
C PRO A 8 23.55 12.91 -10.60
N VAL A 9 24.68 12.36 -11.09
CA VAL A 9 25.00 10.93 -10.92
C VAL A 9 25.35 10.60 -9.47
N GLU A 10 26.03 11.50 -8.76
CA GLU A 10 26.27 11.34 -7.32
C GLU A 10 24.95 11.30 -6.54
N ASP A 11 24.08 12.30 -6.74
CA ASP A 11 22.81 12.42 -6.02
C ASP A 11 21.89 11.24 -6.34
N PHE A 12 21.94 10.74 -7.58
CA PHE A 12 21.26 9.52 -8.02
C PHE A 12 21.74 8.28 -7.25
N ILE A 13 23.05 8.08 -7.11
CA ILE A 13 23.63 6.93 -6.40
C ILE A 13 23.24 6.95 -4.92
N ASP A 14 23.24 8.12 -4.27
CA ASP A 14 22.83 8.24 -2.88
C ASP A 14 21.38 7.83 -2.66
N LYS A 15 20.47 8.40 -3.44
CA LYS A 15 19.04 8.12 -3.33
C LYS A 15 18.74 6.65 -3.62
N TYR A 16 19.36 6.09 -4.67
CA TYR A 16 19.22 4.67 -4.99
C TYR A 16 19.66 3.77 -3.82
N CYS A 17 20.78 4.11 -3.17
CA CYS A 17 21.25 3.36 -2.01
C CYS A 17 20.32 3.52 -0.80
N GLU A 18 19.80 4.73 -0.55
CA GLU A 18 18.85 4.98 0.53
C GLU A 18 17.57 4.16 0.37
N GLU A 19 16.96 4.17 -0.82
CA GLU A 19 15.73 3.43 -1.16
C GLU A 19 15.92 1.91 -1.03
N LYS A 20 17.10 1.40 -1.40
CA LYS A 20 17.45 -0.02 -1.28
C LYS A 20 17.91 -0.42 0.13
N GLY A 21 18.00 0.53 1.07
CA GLY A 21 18.52 0.30 2.42
C GLY A 21 20.01 -0.07 2.45
N TYR A 22 20.77 0.31 1.42
CA TYR A 22 22.20 0.09 1.33
C TYR A 22 22.96 1.14 2.15
N LYS A 23 24.07 0.72 2.76
CA LYS A 23 24.96 1.64 3.48
C LYS A 23 26.04 2.14 2.54
N THR A 24 26.25 3.45 2.55
CA THR A 24 27.25 4.11 1.74
C THR A 24 28.28 4.84 2.61
N ASN A 25 29.52 4.91 2.13
CA ASN A 25 30.55 5.78 2.66
C ASN A 25 31.29 6.44 1.50
N LYS A 26 31.50 7.75 1.55
CA LYS A 26 32.09 8.54 0.48
C LYS A 26 33.44 9.11 0.88
N LYS A 27 34.35 9.18 -0.09
CA LYS A 27 35.61 9.90 0.03
C LYS A 27 35.89 10.66 -1.26
N GLU A 28 36.32 11.91 -1.15
CA GLU A 28 36.84 12.64 -2.30
C GLU A 28 38.15 12.02 -2.78
N ILE A 29 38.31 11.92 -4.09
CA ILE A 29 39.54 11.50 -4.77
C ILE A 29 39.96 12.59 -5.77
N ALA A 30 41.23 12.59 -6.19
CA ALA A 30 41.86 13.70 -6.92
C ALA A 30 41.03 14.27 -8.11
N HIS A 31 40.20 13.44 -8.76
CA HIS A 31 39.36 13.84 -9.89
C HIS A 31 37.94 13.30 -9.84
N GLY A 32 37.42 12.99 -8.64
CA GLY A 32 36.13 12.32 -8.50
C GLY A 32 35.70 12.05 -7.06
N ILE A 33 34.69 11.19 -6.93
CA ILE A 33 34.17 10.71 -5.64
C ILE A 33 34.27 9.18 -5.64
N HIS A 34 34.83 8.64 -4.56
CA HIS A 34 34.88 7.21 -4.29
C HIS A 34 33.76 6.83 -3.31
N PHE A 35 32.88 5.95 -3.74
CA PHE A 35 31.82 5.37 -2.92
C PHE A 35 32.21 3.96 -2.51
N ILE A 36 31.94 3.65 -1.25
CA ILE A 36 31.89 2.28 -0.75
C ILE A 36 30.42 1.98 -0.49
N VAL A 37 29.87 0.96 -1.17
CA VAL A 37 28.46 0.56 -1.04
C VAL A 37 28.39 -0.86 -0.49
N THR A 38 27.50 -1.09 0.47
CA THR A 38 27.22 -2.42 1.01
C THR A 38 25.75 -2.66 1.28
N ASN A 39 25.28 -3.86 0.94
CA ASN A 39 23.95 -4.38 1.27
C ASN A 39 24.01 -5.33 2.48
N LEU A 40 24.99 -5.15 3.38
CA LEU A 40 25.33 -5.98 4.54
C LEU A 40 25.99 -7.34 4.23
N THR A 41 25.81 -7.89 3.03
CA THR A 41 26.37 -9.20 2.62
C THR A 41 27.50 -9.07 1.61
N GLU A 42 27.38 -8.13 0.68
CA GLU A 42 28.35 -7.81 -0.34
C GLU A 42 28.82 -6.36 -0.18
N LYS A 43 30.05 -6.10 -0.62
CA LYS A 43 30.66 -4.77 -0.62
C LYS A 43 31.30 -4.51 -1.98
N ILE A 44 31.00 -3.35 -2.55
CA ILE A 44 31.57 -2.89 -3.81
C ILE A 44 32.12 -1.46 -3.67
N THR A 45 32.85 -1.02 -4.68
CA THR A 45 33.37 0.34 -4.77
C THR A 45 32.91 0.99 -6.06
N LEU A 46 32.54 2.27 -6.02
CA LEU A 46 32.18 3.06 -7.20
C LEU A 46 33.09 4.27 -7.29
N ASP A 47 33.75 4.49 -8.43
CA ASP A 47 34.52 5.71 -8.68
C ASP A 47 33.79 6.56 -9.72
N LEU A 48 33.39 7.77 -9.34
CA LEU A 48 32.73 8.73 -10.21
C LEU A 48 33.68 9.88 -10.57
N TYR A 49 34.11 9.96 -11.81
CA TYR A 49 35.10 10.96 -12.25
C TYR A 49 34.45 12.22 -12.84
N HIS A 50 34.73 13.39 -12.27
CA HIS A 50 34.08 14.68 -12.61
C HIS A 50 34.27 15.10 -14.08
N LYS A 51 35.48 14.93 -14.64
CA LYS A 51 35.81 15.42 -15.99
C LYS A 51 35.20 14.60 -17.13
N LYS A 52 34.95 13.31 -16.89
CA LYS A 52 34.44 12.38 -17.92
C LYS A 52 33.01 11.92 -17.66
N GLY A 53 32.44 12.24 -16.49
CA GLY A 53 31.14 11.71 -16.05
C GLY A 53 31.15 10.18 -15.92
N SER A 54 32.31 9.54 -15.89
CA SER A 54 32.44 8.09 -15.97
C SER A 54 32.32 7.47 -14.59
N LEU A 55 31.38 6.54 -14.45
CA LEU A 55 31.22 5.68 -13.28
C LEU A 55 32.00 4.37 -13.49
N VAL A 56 32.85 4.00 -12.55
CA VAL A 56 33.60 2.73 -12.56
C VAL A 56 33.14 1.88 -11.38
N VAL A 57 32.69 0.65 -11.67
CA VAL A 57 32.18 -0.29 -10.66
C VAL A 57 33.26 -1.33 -10.36
N GLY A 58 33.86 -1.23 -9.17
CA GLY A 58 34.86 -2.17 -8.64
C GLY A 58 34.24 -3.28 -7.79
N GLY A 59 34.96 -4.39 -7.67
CA GLY A 59 34.53 -5.59 -6.94
C GLY A 59 34.66 -6.87 -7.77
N SER A 60 34.43 -8.02 -7.13
CA SER A 60 34.47 -9.31 -7.83
C SER A 60 33.28 -9.44 -8.81
N PRO A 61 33.48 -9.94 -10.04
CA PRO A 61 32.41 -10.08 -11.05
C PRO A 61 31.31 -11.07 -10.67
N LYS A 62 31.54 -11.89 -9.64
CA LYS A 62 30.56 -12.84 -9.12
C LYS A 62 29.56 -12.22 -8.13
N LEU A 63 29.81 -11.00 -7.66
CA LEU A 63 28.94 -10.32 -6.70
C LEU A 63 27.69 -9.80 -7.41
N LYS A 64 26.51 -10.08 -6.84
CA LYS A 64 25.24 -9.64 -7.42
C LYS A 64 25.11 -8.11 -7.37
N LEU A 65 25.54 -7.51 -6.27
CA LEU A 65 25.60 -6.05 -6.08
C LEU A 65 26.48 -5.38 -7.14
N ARG A 66 27.56 -6.03 -7.57
CA ARG A 66 28.38 -5.50 -8.67
C ARG A 66 27.64 -5.58 -10.01
N GLN A 67 26.90 -6.65 -10.26
CA GLN A 67 26.14 -6.80 -11.51
C GLN A 67 25.06 -5.73 -11.61
N GLU A 68 24.30 -5.54 -10.53
CA GLU A 68 23.30 -4.48 -10.37
C GLU A 68 23.85 -3.09 -10.65
N PHE A 69 24.99 -2.71 -10.04
CA PHE A 69 25.58 -1.39 -10.29
C PHE A 69 26.20 -1.25 -11.68
N ASN A 70 26.57 -2.35 -12.35
CA ASN A 70 26.98 -2.30 -13.77
C ASN A 70 25.78 -2.12 -14.70
N GLU A 71 24.65 -2.77 -14.40
CA GLU A 71 23.39 -2.54 -15.12
C GLU A 71 22.93 -1.08 -14.94
N LEU A 72 23.02 -0.56 -13.72
CA LEU A 72 22.72 0.84 -13.40
C LEU A 72 23.61 1.81 -14.18
N LYS A 73 24.92 1.54 -14.23
CA LYS A 73 25.88 2.30 -15.04
C LYS A 73 25.51 2.29 -16.52
N ASN A 74 25.16 1.13 -17.07
CA ASN A 74 24.80 1.00 -18.47
C ASN A 74 23.52 1.77 -18.78
N ARG A 75 22.50 1.68 -17.91
CA ARG A 75 21.26 2.45 -18.03
C ARG A 75 21.49 3.96 -18.05
N ILE A 76 22.32 4.48 -17.14
CA ILE A 76 22.68 5.91 -17.12
C ILE A 76 23.41 6.32 -18.41
N SER A 77 24.20 5.41 -18.98
CA SER A 77 24.97 5.67 -20.21
C SER A 77 24.09 5.62 -21.47
N GLU A 78 23.09 4.74 -21.49
CA GLU A 78 22.16 4.53 -22.62
C GLU A 78 21.03 5.57 -22.64
N ASP A 79 20.54 5.99 -21.47
CA ASP A 79 19.51 7.01 -21.33
C ASP A 79 19.84 8.00 -20.19
N PRO A 80 20.48 9.14 -20.52
CA PRO A 80 20.76 10.20 -19.55
C PRO A 80 19.50 10.81 -18.89
N GLN A 81 18.30 10.64 -19.47
CA GLN A 81 17.04 11.09 -18.86
C GLN A 81 16.66 10.28 -17.62
N VAL A 82 17.31 9.12 -17.38
CA VAL A 82 17.22 8.39 -16.10
C VAL A 82 17.66 9.26 -14.92
N LEU A 83 18.56 10.22 -15.14
CA LEU A 83 18.96 11.20 -14.12
C LEU A 83 17.87 12.26 -13.86
N GLU A 84 17.05 12.58 -14.86
CA GLU A 84 15.91 13.51 -14.77
C GLU A 84 14.62 12.83 -14.25
N ASN A 85 14.47 11.52 -14.48
CA ASN A 85 13.30 10.73 -14.06
C ASN A 85 13.18 10.53 -12.53
N ILE A 86 14.18 10.94 -11.75
CA ILE A 86 14.09 10.97 -10.28
C ILE A 86 13.41 12.24 -9.75
N GLU A 87 13.42 13.36 -10.48
CA GLU A 87 12.61 14.54 -10.10
C GLU A 87 11.11 14.35 -10.38
N LYS A 88 10.73 13.24 -11.06
CA LYS A 88 9.34 12.91 -11.40
C LYS A 88 8.72 11.75 -10.62
N LEU A 89 9.36 11.19 -9.60
CA LEU A 89 8.61 10.55 -8.50
C LEU A 89 8.09 11.66 -7.56
N LYS A 90 7.28 12.58 -8.09
CA LYS A 90 6.43 13.41 -7.25
C LYS A 90 5.38 12.48 -6.70
N ILE A 91 5.49 12.13 -5.42
CA ILE A 91 4.34 11.62 -4.67
C ILE A 91 3.20 12.59 -4.95
N LYS A 92 2.17 12.11 -5.64
CA LYS A 92 1.10 12.94 -6.17
C LYS A 92 0.41 13.65 -5.00
N SER A 93 0.09 14.92 -5.16
CA SER A 93 -0.77 15.59 -4.19
C SER A 93 -2.13 14.88 -4.18
N CYS A 94 -2.57 14.44 -3.01
CA CYS A 94 -3.83 13.76 -2.81
C CYS A 94 -4.70 14.56 -1.84
N ALA A 95 -6.00 14.46 -2.02
CA ALA A 95 -6.97 15.06 -1.13
C ALA A 95 -8.19 14.16 -1.00
N GLN A 96 -8.70 14.02 0.22
CA GLN A 96 -9.86 13.17 0.51
C GLN A 96 -10.86 13.95 1.34
N LYS A 97 -12.15 13.82 1.00
CA LYS A 97 -13.25 14.40 1.76
C LYS A 97 -14.05 13.28 2.41
N TYR A 98 -14.47 13.51 3.65
CA TYR A 98 -15.46 12.74 4.37
C TYR A 98 -16.56 13.66 4.86
N VAL A 99 -17.76 13.12 5.05
CA VAL A 99 -18.85 13.79 5.77
C VAL A 99 -18.99 13.07 7.10
N ILE A 100 -18.60 13.72 8.19
CA ILE A 100 -18.59 13.14 9.54
C ILE A 100 -19.71 13.81 10.33
N LEU A 101 -20.87 13.17 10.38
CA LEU A 101 -22.06 13.71 11.05
C LEU A 101 -21.96 13.53 12.57
N GLY A 102 -22.21 14.61 13.30
CA GLY A 102 -22.34 14.59 14.76
C GLY A 102 -21.06 14.90 15.52
N GLY A 103 -21.18 15.77 16.54
CA GLY A 103 -20.06 16.28 17.32
C GLY A 103 -19.26 15.20 18.06
N ASP A 104 -19.90 14.14 18.53
CA ASP A 104 -19.22 13.05 19.25
C ASP A 104 -18.27 12.26 18.34
N LEU A 105 -18.69 11.99 17.10
CA LEU A 105 -17.86 11.31 16.12
C LEU A 105 -16.73 12.22 15.62
N GLN A 106 -17.02 13.51 15.39
CA GLN A 106 -16.00 14.52 15.06
C GLN A 106 -14.92 14.62 16.15
N ASN A 107 -15.33 14.60 17.42
CA ASN A 107 -14.42 14.61 18.57
C ASN A 107 -13.62 13.31 18.67
N SER A 108 -14.25 12.16 18.43
CA SER A 108 -13.58 10.85 18.43
C SER A 108 -12.49 10.77 17.34
N VAL A 109 -12.80 11.26 16.13
CA VAL A 109 -11.83 11.38 15.03
C VAL A 109 -10.68 12.30 15.45
N LYS A 110 -10.99 13.50 15.96
CA LYS A 110 -9.98 14.46 16.42
C LYS A 110 -9.05 13.87 17.49
N GLN A 111 -9.60 13.15 18.47
CA GLN A 111 -8.82 12.52 19.52
C GLN A 111 -7.91 11.43 18.94
N ARG A 112 -8.45 10.55 18.09
CA ARG A 112 -7.69 9.46 17.47
C ARG A 112 -6.53 9.98 16.61
N LEU A 113 -6.73 11.07 15.87
CA LEU A 113 -5.67 11.73 15.11
C LEU A 113 -4.51 12.25 15.99
N GLY A 114 -4.80 12.60 17.25
CA GLY A 114 -3.79 13.00 18.24
C GLY A 114 -3.04 11.85 18.89
N GLU A 115 -3.56 10.62 18.79
CA GLU A 115 -3.01 9.40 19.39
C GLU A 115 -2.18 8.57 18.39
N ILE A 116 -2.02 9.05 17.15
CA ILE A 116 -1.29 8.33 16.11
C ILE A 116 0.21 8.32 16.46
N ASP A 117 0.71 7.15 16.91
CA ASP A 117 2.12 6.97 17.29
C ASP A 117 3.09 7.44 16.20
N GLY A 118 4.11 8.20 16.62
CA GLY A 118 5.15 8.75 15.74
C GLY A 118 4.76 10.03 15.02
N VAL A 119 3.54 10.53 15.21
CA VAL A 119 3.05 11.76 14.59
C VAL A 119 3.17 12.95 15.52
N VAL A 120 3.77 14.03 15.02
CA VAL A 120 3.65 15.35 15.64
C VAL A 120 2.39 16.02 15.10
N THR A 121 1.44 16.26 15.98
CA THR A 121 0.16 16.89 15.63
C THR A 121 0.11 18.31 16.13
N THR A 122 -0.13 19.26 15.23
CA THR A 122 -0.44 20.66 15.58
C THR A 122 -1.89 20.94 15.22
N ILE A 123 -2.75 21.18 16.22
CA ILE A 123 -4.16 21.50 16.01
C ILE A 123 -4.39 22.98 16.31
N THR A 124 -4.97 23.69 15.35
CA THR A 124 -5.51 25.04 15.53
C THR A 124 -7.02 24.94 15.65
N GLU A 125 -7.57 25.36 16.78
CA GLU A 125 -9.02 25.45 16.98
C GLU A 125 -9.58 26.68 16.26
N SER A 126 -10.75 26.52 15.66
CA SER A 126 -11.54 27.58 15.03
C SER A 126 -10.72 28.58 14.18
N PRO A 127 -9.86 28.12 13.25
CA PRO A 127 -8.96 29.01 12.50
C PRO A 127 -9.72 29.99 11.59
N THR A 128 -10.95 29.65 11.21
CA THR A 128 -11.89 30.51 10.48
C THR A 128 -13.32 30.20 10.95
N SER A 129 -14.29 31.08 10.66
CA SER A 129 -15.71 30.86 11.01
C SER A 129 -16.34 29.62 10.36
N SER A 130 -15.78 29.15 9.25
CA SER A 130 -16.21 27.92 8.56
C SER A 130 -15.51 26.64 9.02
N GLN A 131 -14.51 26.73 9.92
CA GLN A 131 -13.66 25.62 10.31
C GLN A 131 -13.73 25.42 11.82
N GLN A 132 -14.07 24.21 12.26
CA GLN A 132 -14.03 23.84 13.67
C GLN A 132 -12.58 23.65 14.14
N TYR A 133 -11.76 22.97 13.34
CA TYR A 133 -10.32 22.87 13.60
C TYR A 133 -9.53 22.63 12.31
N ARG A 134 -8.23 22.94 12.35
CA ARG A 134 -7.25 22.53 11.35
C ARG A 134 -6.05 21.87 12.03
N GLY A 135 -5.81 20.62 11.70
CA GLY A 135 -4.67 19.82 12.14
C GLY A 135 -3.59 19.73 11.07
N LYS A 136 -2.32 19.74 11.48
CA LYS A 136 -1.18 19.30 10.67
C LYS A 136 -0.51 18.12 11.36
N LEU A 137 -0.43 17.00 10.67
CA LEU A 137 0.22 15.76 11.12
C LEU A 137 1.54 15.62 10.38
N ILE A 138 2.61 15.29 11.10
CA ILE A 138 3.95 15.11 10.56
C ILE A 138 4.54 13.81 11.09
N MET A 139 4.98 12.93 10.19
CA MET A 139 5.68 11.67 10.53
C MET A 139 6.93 11.55 9.67
N GLY A 140 8.12 11.73 10.27
CA GLY A 140 9.37 11.81 9.51
C GLY A 140 9.33 12.94 8.46
N SER A 141 9.48 12.60 7.19
CA SER A 141 9.40 13.53 6.05
C SER A 141 7.99 13.68 5.46
N GLN A 142 7.00 12.93 5.96
CA GLN A 142 5.62 12.93 5.48
C GLN A 142 4.78 13.96 6.23
N SER A 143 3.81 14.56 5.55
CA SER A 143 2.92 15.52 6.19
C SER A 143 1.52 15.54 5.58
N LEU A 144 0.53 15.63 6.45
CA LEU A 144 -0.88 15.69 6.10
C LEU A 144 -1.54 16.89 6.80
N THR A 145 -2.41 17.60 6.09
CA THR A 145 -3.28 18.62 6.66
C THR A 145 -4.70 18.09 6.74
N ILE A 146 -5.35 18.28 7.87
CA ILE A 146 -6.73 17.89 8.12
C ILE A 146 -7.52 19.11 8.52
N THR A 147 -8.68 19.32 7.91
CA THR A 147 -9.58 20.43 8.22
C THR A 147 -10.97 19.91 8.47
N GLN A 148 -11.51 20.13 9.67
CA GLN A 148 -12.92 19.90 9.96
C GLN A 148 -13.69 21.20 9.77
N PHE A 149 -14.63 21.17 8.84
CA PHE A 149 -15.54 22.29 8.57
C PHE A 149 -16.79 22.20 9.45
N THR A 150 -17.43 23.35 9.66
CA THR A 150 -18.67 23.47 10.43
C THR A 150 -19.88 22.86 9.74
N ASN A 151 -19.78 22.54 8.44
CA ASN A 151 -20.78 21.82 7.65
C ASN A 151 -20.56 20.29 7.65
N ASP A 152 -19.94 19.76 8.69
CA ASP A 152 -19.63 18.33 8.87
C ASP A 152 -18.61 17.73 7.90
N THR A 153 -18.05 18.53 6.97
CA THR A 153 -17.02 18.05 6.05
C THR A 153 -15.66 17.93 6.75
N LEU A 154 -15.05 16.76 6.70
CA LEU A 154 -13.66 16.54 7.07
C LEU A 154 -12.82 16.43 5.79
N PHE A 155 -11.81 17.30 5.66
CA PHE A 155 -10.99 17.39 4.45
C PHE A 155 -9.52 17.13 4.76
N LEU A 156 -8.96 16.15 4.07
CA LEU A 156 -7.57 15.74 4.15
C LEU A 156 -6.83 16.21 2.91
N GLN A 157 -5.64 16.77 3.08
CA GLN A 157 -4.77 17.21 2.00
C GLN A 157 -3.32 16.85 2.32
N GLY A 158 -2.68 16.12 1.42
CA GLY A 158 -1.30 15.67 1.61
C GLY A 158 -0.69 15.16 0.33
N LYS A 159 0.37 14.39 0.49
CA LYS A 159 0.95 13.57 -0.58
C LYS A 159 0.36 12.17 -0.48
N ASP A 160 0.21 11.46 -1.60
CA ASP A 160 -0.17 10.05 -1.67
C ASP A 160 0.92 9.14 -1.08
N ASP A 161 1.07 9.18 0.24
CA ASP A 161 2.07 8.45 1.00
C ASP A 161 1.42 7.59 2.10
N SER A 162 2.24 6.84 2.83
CA SER A 162 1.74 5.97 3.90
C SER A 162 1.00 6.76 4.98
N LEU A 163 1.44 7.97 5.35
CA LEU A 163 0.75 8.79 6.36
C LEU A 163 -0.66 9.18 5.89
N PHE A 164 -0.82 9.55 4.61
CA PHE A 164 -2.14 9.86 4.06
C PHE A 164 -3.08 8.65 4.13
N ASN A 165 -2.60 7.50 3.64
CA ASN A 165 -3.39 6.26 3.62
C ASN A 165 -3.72 5.76 5.04
N ASP A 166 -2.76 5.79 5.96
CA ASP A 166 -2.94 5.39 7.36
C ASP A 166 -4.02 6.23 8.06
N VAL A 167 -4.01 7.54 7.83
CA VAL A 167 -5.01 8.43 8.43
C VAL A 167 -6.41 8.22 7.84
N CYS A 168 -6.49 8.01 6.52
CA CYS A 168 -7.74 7.61 5.88
C CYS A 168 -8.31 6.32 6.52
N ASP A 169 -7.47 5.31 6.72
CA ASP A 169 -7.87 4.03 7.32
C ASP A 169 -8.42 4.20 8.74
N GLU A 170 -7.76 4.99 9.59
CA GLU A 170 -8.22 5.24 10.95
C GLU A 170 -9.56 5.99 10.99
N ILE A 171 -9.72 7.01 10.14
CA ILE A 171 -11.00 7.73 10.03
C ILE A 171 -12.10 6.78 9.57
N GLU A 172 -11.82 5.87 8.64
CA GLU A 172 -12.80 4.95 8.08
C GLU A 172 -13.22 3.87 9.08
N LYS A 173 -12.29 3.35 9.88
CA LYS A 173 -12.62 2.44 10.98
C LYS A 173 -13.58 3.09 11.98
N LEU A 174 -13.38 4.38 12.27
CA LEU A 174 -14.22 5.13 13.21
C LEU A 174 -15.56 5.53 12.61
N ALA A 175 -15.56 6.05 11.38
CA ALA A 175 -16.75 6.56 10.70
C ALA A 175 -17.65 5.43 10.18
N ASN A 176 -17.10 4.23 9.98
CA ASN A 176 -17.82 3.04 9.55
C ASN A 176 -18.68 3.26 8.27
N PRO A 177 -18.09 3.79 7.17
CA PRO A 177 -18.83 4.18 5.96
C PRO A 177 -19.59 3.00 5.33
N THR A 178 -20.65 3.30 4.58
CA THR A 178 -21.37 2.31 3.77
C THR A 178 -20.55 1.87 2.55
N ALA A 179 -20.86 0.71 1.96
CA ALA A 179 -20.14 0.22 0.78
C ALA A 179 -20.26 1.18 -0.42
N ASN A 180 -21.37 1.91 -0.54
CA ASN A 180 -21.57 2.94 -1.57
C ASN A 180 -20.59 4.12 -1.41
N GLU A 181 -20.41 4.59 -0.18
CA GLU A 181 -19.46 5.67 0.12
C GLU A 181 -18.00 5.24 -0.08
N VAL A 182 -17.71 3.94 0.09
CA VAL A 182 -16.41 3.36 -0.22
C VAL A 182 -16.20 3.30 -1.73
N ALA A 183 -17.16 2.79 -2.49
CA ALA A 183 -17.09 2.70 -3.95
C ALA A 183 -16.91 4.07 -4.62
N ALA A 184 -17.57 5.12 -4.10
CA ALA A 184 -17.48 6.47 -4.64
C ALA A 184 -16.07 7.10 -4.61
N ARG A 185 -15.16 6.59 -3.78
CA ARG A 185 -13.78 7.12 -3.66
C ARG A 185 -12.88 6.72 -4.82
N PHE A 186 -13.26 5.64 -5.49
CA PHE A 186 -12.48 4.98 -6.53
C PHE A 186 -12.82 5.50 -7.93
N VAL A 187 -13.84 6.35 -8.04
CA VAL A 187 -14.30 6.94 -9.29
C VAL A 187 -13.91 8.42 -9.29
N SER A 188 -13.11 8.85 -10.28
CA SER A 188 -12.45 10.17 -10.38
C SER A 188 -13.29 11.39 -9.95
N ASP A 189 -12.62 12.48 -9.54
CA ASP A 189 -13.13 13.80 -9.10
C ASP A 189 -14.18 14.53 -9.98
N SER A 190 -14.65 13.97 -11.09
CA SER A 190 -15.73 14.60 -11.85
C SER A 190 -17.06 14.40 -11.13
N GLU A 191 -17.73 15.50 -10.76
CA GLU A 191 -19.07 15.47 -10.16
C GLU A 191 -20.08 14.67 -11.00
N GLN A 192 -19.86 14.58 -12.32
CA GLN A 192 -20.65 13.75 -13.23
C GLN A 192 -20.46 12.25 -12.99
N ASN A 193 -19.24 11.77 -12.76
CA ASN A 193 -18.99 10.36 -12.50
C ASN A 193 -19.45 9.95 -11.09
N ILE A 194 -19.31 10.82 -10.09
CA ILE A 194 -19.84 10.59 -8.74
C ILE A 194 -21.36 10.53 -8.76
N LYS A 195 -22.02 11.43 -9.50
CA LYS A 195 -23.47 11.42 -9.66
C LYS A 195 -23.94 10.18 -10.43
N ALA A 196 -23.29 9.82 -11.53
CA ALA A 196 -23.59 8.60 -12.27
C ALA A 196 -23.42 7.35 -11.39
N LEU A 197 -22.39 7.31 -10.54
CA LEU A 197 -22.18 6.21 -9.59
C LEU A 197 -23.25 6.20 -8.49
N SER A 198 -23.59 7.34 -7.89
CA SER A 198 -24.64 7.41 -6.88
C SER A 198 -26.02 7.04 -7.44
N ASP A 199 -26.30 7.40 -8.69
CA ASP A 199 -27.54 7.04 -9.39
C ASP A 199 -27.57 5.55 -9.77
N THR A 200 -26.40 4.93 -9.96
CA THR A 200 -26.25 3.50 -10.34
C THR A 200 -26.17 2.58 -9.12
N LEU A 201 -25.54 3.00 -8.02
CA LEU A 201 -25.38 2.24 -6.78
C LEU A 201 -26.67 2.21 -5.95
N THR A 202 -27.68 1.56 -6.52
CA THR A 202 -28.97 1.33 -5.87
C THR A 202 -28.87 0.27 -4.78
N LEU A 203 -29.90 0.19 -3.94
CA LEU A 203 -30.03 -0.87 -2.93
C LEU A 203 -30.02 -2.28 -3.57
N ASP A 204 -30.53 -2.40 -4.79
CA ASP A 204 -30.54 -3.66 -5.55
C ASP A 204 -29.12 -4.08 -5.94
N ILE A 205 -28.27 -3.15 -6.40
CA ILE A 205 -26.86 -3.45 -6.69
C ILE A 205 -26.14 -3.87 -5.41
N LEU A 206 -26.37 -3.18 -4.29
CA LEU A 206 -25.71 -3.50 -3.03
C LEU A 206 -26.12 -4.89 -2.49
N THR A 207 -27.41 -5.22 -2.62
CA THR A 207 -27.93 -6.54 -2.26
C THR A 207 -27.32 -7.61 -3.16
N LYS A 208 -27.33 -7.39 -4.48
CA LYS A 208 -26.76 -8.33 -5.44
C LYS A 208 -25.25 -8.52 -5.28
N ALA A 209 -24.52 -7.44 -5.01
CA ALA A 209 -23.10 -7.48 -4.72
C ALA A 209 -22.81 -8.32 -3.48
N THR A 210 -23.59 -8.13 -2.42
CA THR A 210 -23.46 -8.92 -1.18
C THR A 210 -23.72 -10.40 -1.44
N GLU A 211 -24.76 -10.74 -2.21
CA GLU A 211 -25.06 -12.12 -2.60
C GLU A 211 -23.92 -12.73 -3.42
N ASN A 212 -23.43 -12.03 -4.45
CA ASN A 212 -22.34 -12.50 -5.31
C ASN A 212 -21.06 -12.75 -4.51
N ILE A 213 -20.71 -11.87 -3.56
CA ILE A 213 -19.56 -12.07 -2.69
C ILE A 213 -19.75 -13.31 -1.83
N LYS A 214 -20.91 -13.46 -1.16
CA LYS A 214 -21.21 -14.64 -0.33
C LYS A 214 -21.22 -15.93 -1.14
N GLU A 215 -21.66 -15.91 -2.38
CA GLU A 215 -21.57 -17.06 -3.28
C GLU A 215 -20.11 -17.38 -3.65
N SER A 216 -19.31 -16.33 -3.90
CA SER A 216 -17.92 -16.46 -4.32
C SER A 216 -16.99 -16.96 -3.23
N ILE A 217 -17.16 -16.52 -1.98
CA ILE A 217 -16.28 -16.87 -0.85
C ILE A 217 -16.92 -17.76 0.22
N THR A 218 -18.20 -18.09 0.08
CA THR A 218 -19.10 -18.67 1.11
C THR A 218 -19.55 -17.69 2.20
N SER A 219 -20.75 -17.92 2.74
CA SER A 219 -21.31 -17.11 3.83
C SER A 219 -20.46 -17.18 5.10
N GLU A 220 -19.92 -18.35 5.42
CA GLU A 220 -19.08 -18.56 6.60
C GLU A 220 -17.77 -17.78 6.51
N CYS A 221 -17.14 -17.75 5.33
CA CYS A 221 -15.95 -16.93 5.12
C CYS A 221 -16.29 -15.45 5.21
N PHE A 222 -17.42 -15.02 4.63
CA PHE A 222 -17.85 -13.63 4.69
C PHE A 222 -18.10 -13.17 6.14
N ASP A 223 -18.80 -13.98 6.93
CA ASP A 223 -19.10 -13.69 8.34
C ASP A 223 -17.84 -13.77 9.22
N PHE A 224 -16.81 -14.48 8.78
CA PHE A 224 -15.49 -14.49 9.41
C PHE A 224 -14.71 -13.18 9.21
N LEU A 225 -14.94 -12.41 8.15
CA LEU A 225 -14.24 -11.15 7.90
C LEU A 225 -14.60 -10.07 8.94
N GLU A 226 -13.70 -9.10 9.13
CA GLU A 226 -14.08 -7.89 9.87
C GLU A 226 -15.12 -7.08 9.10
N SER A 227 -15.96 -6.33 9.81
CA SER A 227 -17.05 -5.56 9.21
C SER A 227 -16.60 -4.57 8.13
N HIS A 228 -15.39 -4.02 8.26
CA HIS A 228 -14.80 -3.14 7.26
C HIS A 228 -14.32 -3.91 6.02
N ASP A 229 -13.73 -5.10 6.19
CA ASP A 229 -13.30 -5.97 5.07
C ASP A 229 -14.49 -6.48 4.25
N GLN A 230 -15.60 -6.82 4.92
CA GLN A 230 -16.87 -7.12 4.26
C GLN A 230 -17.30 -5.98 3.32
N LYS A 231 -17.24 -4.74 3.81
CA LYS A 231 -17.62 -3.54 3.04
C LYS A 231 -16.68 -3.30 1.85
N TRP A 232 -15.38 -3.55 2.01
CA TRP A 232 -14.42 -3.43 0.92
C TRP A 232 -14.71 -4.44 -0.20
N LEU A 233 -15.02 -5.70 0.12
CA LEU A 233 -15.40 -6.70 -0.89
C LEU A 233 -16.70 -6.33 -1.59
N VAL A 234 -17.73 -5.92 -0.84
CA VAL A 234 -19.00 -5.49 -1.42
C VAL A 234 -18.80 -4.26 -2.31
N ALA A 235 -17.93 -3.32 -1.92
CA ALA A 235 -17.63 -2.14 -2.74
C ALA A 235 -16.94 -2.50 -4.07
N ALA A 236 -15.98 -3.44 -4.07
CA ALA A 236 -15.37 -3.95 -5.31
C ALA A 236 -16.43 -4.53 -6.25
N GLU A 237 -17.33 -5.35 -5.72
CA GLU A 237 -18.37 -5.99 -6.50
C GLU A 237 -19.43 -5.01 -7.00
N CYS A 238 -19.79 -4.03 -6.18
CA CYS A 238 -20.64 -2.91 -6.59
C CYS A 238 -20.04 -2.16 -7.78
N LEU A 239 -18.74 -1.85 -7.76
CA LEU A 239 -18.05 -1.19 -8.87
C LEU A 239 -18.04 -2.07 -10.13
N ARG A 240 -17.85 -3.39 -9.98
CA ARG A 240 -17.94 -4.35 -11.09
C ARG A 240 -19.34 -4.38 -11.70
N LEU A 241 -20.38 -4.50 -10.88
CA LEU A 241 -21.77 -4.58 -11.33
C LEU A 241 -22.26 -3.26 -11.95
N ALA A 242 -21.84 -2.12 -11.40
CA ALA A 242 -22.18 -0.81 -11.95
C ALA A 242 -21.55 -0.59 -13.34
N ASN A 243 -20.43 -1.25 -13.64
CA ASN A 243 -19.74 -1.22 -14.94
C ASN A 243 -19.61 0.19 -15.53
N ILE A 244 -19.23 1.14 -14.68
CA ILE A 244 -19.11 2.54 -15.09
C ILE A 244 -17.84 2.69 -15.93
N PRO A 245 -17.89 3.44 -17.05
CA PRO A 245 -16.69 3.77 -17.80
C PRO A 245 -15.71 4.56 -16.93
N LEU A 246 -14.57 3.95 -16.61
CA LEU A 246 -13.49 4.59 -15.87
C LEU A 246 -12.27 4.84 -16.78
N PRO A 247 -11.46 5.87 -16.51
CA PRO A 247 -10.20 6.08 -17.23
C PRO A 247 -9.20 4.93 -17.03
N GLU A 248 -9.33 4.20 -15.92
CA GLU A 248 -8.71 2.90 -15.65
C GLU A 248 -9.59 2.12 -14.66
N PHE A 249 -9.46 0.79 -14.64
CA PHE A 249 -10.29 -0.14 -13.87
C PHE A 249 -9.59 -0.73 -12.63
N SER A 250 -8.37 -0.28 -12.32
CA SER A 250 -7.70 -0.54 -11.02
C SER A 250 -8.61 -0.31 -9.80
N PRO A 251 -9.49 0.72 -9.80
CA PRO A 251 -10.34 1.00 -8.65
C PRO A 251 -11.40 -0.09 -8.34
N ILE A 252 -11.68 -1.03 -9.27
CA ILE A 252 -12.50 -2.23 -8.99
C ILE A 252 -11.75 -3.20 -8.06
N VAL A 253 -10.43 -3.31 -8.19
CA VAL A 253 -9.61 -4.35 -7.55
C VAL A 253 -8.98 -3.87 -6.24
N MET A 254 -8.73 -2.57 -6.10
CA MET A 254 -8.14 -1.98 -4.88
C MET A 254 -8.92 -2.31 -3.60
N PRO A 255 -10.27 -2.16 -3.53
CA PRO A 255 -11.02 -2.54 -2.34
C PRO A 255 -10.81 -4.01 -1.95
N ALA A 256 -10.87 -4.92 -2.93
CA ALA A 256 -10.69 -6.35 -2.68
C ALA A 256 -9.28 -6.70 -2.21
N SER A 257 -8.26 -5.97 -2.70
CA SER A 257 -6.87 -6.13 -2.25
C SER A 257 -6.72 -5.73 -0.78
N LYS A 258 -7.39 -4.65 -0.36
CA LYS A 258 -7.40 -4.20 1.04
C LYS A 258 -8.10 -5.22 1.96
N ALA A 259 -9.26 -5.73 1.52
CA ALA A 259 -9.97 -6.79 2.24
C ALA A 259 -9.14 -8.09 2.37
N PHE A 260 -8.39 -8.46 1.32
CA PHE A 260 -7.51 -9.62 1.35
C PHE A 260 -6.41 -9.48 2.41
N GLU A 261 -5.84 -8.28 2.59
CA GLU A 261 -4.86 -8.03 3.65
C GLU A 261 -5.46 -8.22 5.05
N GLY A 262 -6.66 -7.68 5.29
CA GLY A 262 -7.39 -7.86 6.55
C GLY A 262 -7.71 -9.34 6.84
N PHE A 263 -8.23 -10.05 5.84
CA PHE A 263 -8.44 -11.50 5.87
C PHE A 263 -7.16 -12.27 6.22
N ALA A 264 -6.04 -11.93 5.58
CA ALA A 264 -4.75 -12.58 5.83
C ALA A 264 -4.28 -12.34 7.28
N LYS A 265 -4.37 -11.11 7.79
CA LYS A 265 -4.02 -10.80 9.19
C LYS A 265 -4.85 -11.66 10.15
N LYS A 266 -6.18 -11.64 10.00
CA LYS A 266 -7.11 -12.37 10.88
C LYS A 266 -6.87 -13.88 10.84
N THR A 267 -6.71 -14.44 9.65
CA THR A 267 -6.47 -15.88 9.47
C THR A 267 -5.13 -16.31 10.05
N LEU A 268 -4.04 -15.59 9.75
CA LEU A 268 -2.69 -15.96 10.18
C LEU A 268 -2.50 -15.82 11.69
N VAL A 269 -3.22 -14.90 12.34
CA VAL A 269 -3.36 -14.85 13.80
C VAL A 269 -4.11 -16.07 14.32
N LYS A 270 -5.28 -16.39 13.74
CA LYS A 270 -6.14 -17.47 14.23
C LYS A 270 -5.49 -18.85 14.15
N ILE A 271 -4.72 -19.12 13.08
CA ILE A 271 -3.97 -20.39 12.95
C ILE A 271 -2.69 -20.43 13.82
N GLY A 272 -2.39 -19.36 14.55
CA GLY A 272 -1.26 -19.25 15.47
C GLY A 272 0.08 -18.95 14.82
N LEU A 273 0.12 -18.47 13.57
CA LEU A 273 1.38 -18.04 12.95
C LEU A 273 1.89 -16.77 13.63
N PHE A 274 0.98 -15.81 13.85
CA PHE A 274 1.27 -14.55 14.54
C PHE A 274 0.54 -14.49 15.89
N PRO A 275 1.15 -13.83 16.90
CA PRO A 275 0.45 -13.44 18.13
C PRO A 275 -0.76 -12.55 17.86
N ALA A 276 -1.77 -12.61 18.74
CA ALA A 276 -3.03 -11.85 18.59
C ALA A 276 -2.83 -10.33 18.42
N ASN A 277 -1.82 -9.77 19.08
CA ASN A 277 -1.50 -8.34 19.06
C ASN A 277 -0.38 -7.98 18.07
N HIS A 278 0.08 -8.91 17.24
CA HIS A 278 1.22 -8.67 16.34
C HIS A 278 0.96 -7.50 15.38
N PHE A 279 -0.26 -7.40 14.87
CA PHE A 279 -0.66 -6.37 13.90
C PHE A 279 -1.22 -5.10 14.55
N ASP A 280 -1.17 -4.98 15.88
CA ASP A 280 -1.59 -3.76 16.59
C ASP A 280 -0.55 -2.64 16.46
N ILE A 281 0.68 -2.98 16.07
CA ILE A 281 1.77 -2.03 15.81
C ILE A 281 1.95 -1.79 14.32
N LYS A 282 2.15 -0.53 13.94
CA LYS A 282 2.17 -0.08 12.54
C LYS A 282 3.30 -0.65 11.70
N THR A 283 4.43 -0.98 12.32
CA THR A 283 5.61 -1.55 11.64
C THR A 283 5.56 -3.07 11.55
N ALA A 284 4.45 -3.69 11.96
CA ALA A 284 4.26 -5.12 11.86
C ALA A 284 4.30 -5.55 10.39
N THR A 285 5.12 -6.56 10.12
CA THR A 285 5.25 -7.14 8.78
C THR A 285 4.79 -8.60 8.78
N PHE A 286 4.54 -9.10 7.60
CA PHE A 286 4.28 -10.52 7.34
C PHE A 286 5.55 -11.39 7.36
N GLY A 287 6.66 -10.93 7.95
CA GLY A 287 7.97 -11.57 7.86
C GLY A 287 8.00 -13.06 8.25
N PHE A 288 7.15 -13.51 9.18
CA PHE A 288 7.08 -14.92 9.58
C PHE A 288 6.59 -15.85 8.44
N LEU A 289 5.89 -15.32 7.43
CA LEU A 289 5.53 -16.08 6.23
C LEU A 289 6.75 -16.44 5.36
N ASN A 290 7.86 -15.72 5.49
CA ASN A 290 9.07 -15.97 4.71
C ASN A 290 10.18 -16.65 5.52
N ASP A 291 10.10 -16.62 6.85
CA ASP A 291 11.04 -17.30 7.73
C ASP A 291 10.68 -18.79 7.95
N LYS A 292 11.30 -19.66 7.15
CA LYS A 292 11.17 -21.12 7.26
C LYS A 292 11.65 -21.70 8.59
N ASN A 293 12.43 -20.95 9.35
CA ASN A 293 12.93 -21.40 10.64
C ASN A 293 12.08 -20.93 11.82
N HIS A 294 11.08 -20.08 11.58
CA HIS A 294 10.22 -19.54 12.62
C HIS A 294 9.47 -20.66 13.37
N PRO A 295 9.50 -20.70 14.71
CA PRO A 295 8.88 -21.78 15.49
C PRO A 295 7.38 -21.97 15.20
N ASN A 296 6.62 -20.87 15.08
CA ASN A 296 5.19 -20.95 14.79
C ASN A 296 4.91 -21.51 13.39
N ARG A 297 5.77 -21.17 12.41
CA ARG A 297 5.65 -21.69 11.06
C ARG A 297 5.89 -23.20 11.04
N LYS A 298 6.97 -23.66 11.68
CA LYS A 298 7.28 -25.08 11.81
C LYS A 298 6.17 -25.85 12.54
N SER A 299 5.56 -25.24 13.55
CA SER A 299 4.42 -25.83 14.27
C SER A 299 3.22 -26.05 13.34
N ILE A 300 2.91 -25.10 12.47
CA ILE A 300 1.83 -25.23 11.47
C ILE A 300 2.19 -26.27 10.41
N GLU A 301 3.41 -26.24 9.87
CA GLU A 301 3.89 -27.21 8.88
C GLU A 301 3.95 -28.64 9.41
N ALA A 302 4.14 -28.82 10.72
CA ALA A 302 4.11 -30.13 11.35
C ALA A 302 2.69 -30.75 11.41
N LYS A 303 1.63 -29.95 11.27
CA LYS A 303 0.24 -30.43 11.27
C LYS A 303 -0.13 -31.12 9.96
N GLU A 304 0.26 -30.52 8.83
CA GLU A 304 -0.04 -31.06 7.50
C GLU A 304 1.05 -30.72 6.48
N ARG A 305 1.46 -31.70 5.68
CA ARG A 305 2.56 -31.54 4.70
C ARG A 305 2.32 -30.41 3.69
N VAL A 306 1.07 -30.15 3.33
CA VAL A 306 0.73 -29.13 2.32
C VAL A 306 0.63 -27.72 2.90
N ALA A 307 0.70 -27.54 4.23
CA ALA A 307 0.55 -26.24 4.87
C ALA A 307 1.60 -25.22 4.41
N ASP A 308 2.85 -25.65 4.15
CA ASP A 308 3.89 -24.77 3.58
C ASP A 308 3.47 -24.17 2.23
N SER A 309 2.75 -24.92 1.39
CA SER A 309 2.28 -24.44 0.08
C SER A 309 1.21 -23.36 0.26
N TYR A 310 0.28 -23.54 1.20
CA TYR A 310 -0.75 -22.56 1.51
C TYR A 310 -0.20 -21.30 2.20
N LEU A 311 0.80 -21.44 3.07
CA LEU A 311 1.51 -20.28 3.65
C LEU A 311 2.29 -19.49 2.57
N LYS A 312 2.92 -20.18 1.61
CA LYS A 312 3.54 -19.51 0.46
C LYS A 312 2.52 -18.82 -0.42
N LYS A 313 1.33 -19.42 -0.57
CA LYS A 313 0.22 -18.80 -1.30
C LYS A 313 -0.24 -17.51 -0.63
N PHE A 314 -0.36 -17.46 0.70
CA PHE A 314 -0.57 -16.19 1.42
C PHE A 314 0.48 -15.14 1.06
N SER A 315 1.78 -15.48 1.10
CA SER A 315 2.85 -14.53 0.77
C SER A 315 2.72 -14.03 -0.68
N LEU A 316 2.54 -14.95 -1.63
CA LEU A 316 2.43 -14.60 -3.05
C LEU A 316 1.20 -13.74 -3.33
N SER A 317 0.04 -14.10 -2.77
CA SER A 317 -1.18 -13.33 -2.94
C SER A 317 -1.05 -11.94 -2.30
N LEU A 318 -0.41 -11.82 -1.13
CA LEU A 318 -0.13 -10.51 -0.51
C LEU A 318 0.76 -9.66 -1.41
N ASP A 319 1.83 -10.22 -1.97
CA ASP A 319 2.72 -9.49 -2.88
C ASP A 319 2.00 -9.08 -4.17
N MET A 320 1.19 -9.97 -4.75
CA MET A 320 0.47 -9.75 -6.01
C MET A 320 -0.73 -8.80 -5.90
N THR A 321 -1.32 -8.65 -4.72
CA THR A 321 -2.49 -7.79 -4.48
C THR A 321 -2.09 -6.48 -3.85
N ARG A 322 -1.23 -6.50 -2.82
CA ARG A 322 -0.78 -5.30 -2.11
C ARG A 322 0.23 -4.51 -2.92
N ASN A 323 1.34 -5.12 -3.32
CA ASN A 323 2.42 -4.36 -3.96
C ASN A 323 2.07 -3.97 -5.40
N PHE A 324 1.21 -4.74 -6.08
CA PHE A 324 0.81 -4.45 -7.45
C PHE A 324 -0.31 -3.40 -7.54
N MET A 325 -1.29 -3.42 -6.63
CA MET A 325 -2.44 -2.49 -6.70
C MET A 325 -2.29 -1.22 -5.87
N MET A 326 -1.42 -1.23 -4.85
CA MET A 326 -1.26 -0.11 -3.90
C MET A 326 0.04 0.70 -4.13
N HIS A 327 0.85 0.34 -5.12
CA HIS A 327 2.02 1.12 -5.54
C HIS A 327 1.83 1.65 -6.97
N SER A 328 1.80 2.98 -7.11
CA SER A 328 1.75 3.67 -8.40
C SER A 328 3.17 3.94 -8.90
N ASP A 329 3.85 2.90 -9.38
CA ASP A 329 5.19 3.01 -9.96
C ASP A 329 5.09 3.16 -11.49
N ASP A 330 5.45 4.32 -12.05
CA ASP A 330 5.47 4.56 -13.51
C ASP A 330 6.37 3.58 -14.30
N SER A 331 7.24 2.83 -13.61
CA SER A 331 8.16 1.86 -14.22
C SER A 331 7.57 0.46 -14.45
N THR A 332 6.43 0.15 -13.83
CA THR A 332 5.68 -1.09 -14.02
C THR A 332 4.23 -0.70 -14.18
N ALA A 333 3.61 -0.98 -15.32
CA ALA A 333 2.19 -0.66 -15.53
C ALA A 333 1.31 -1.40 -14.49
N THR A 334 1.09 -0.78 -13.31
CA THR A 334 0.17 -1.19 -12.25
C THR A 334 -1.26 -0.72 -12.53
N LYS A 335 -1.55 -0.41 -13.80
CA LYS A 335 -2.82 0.09 -14.28
C LYS A 335 -3.58 -1.03 -14.96
N ILE A 336 -4.80 -1.27 -14.51
CA ILE A 336 -5.71 -2.18 -15.18
C ILE A 336 -6.53 -1.36 -16.16
N ASN A 337 -6.29 -1.53 -17.47
CA ASN A 337 -6.90 -0.67 -18.48
C ASN A 337 -8.21 -1.25 -19.05
N SER A 338 -8.58 -2.48 -18.70
CA SER A 338 -9.85 -3.09 -19.14
C SER A 338 -10.68 -3.61 -17.98
N PHE A 339 -11.99 -3.52 -18.16
CA PHE A 339 -12.98 -4.04 -17.22
C PHE A 339 -12.84 -5.57 -17.05
N GLU A 340 -12.54 -6.28 -18.14
CA GLU A 340 -12.37 -7.74 -18.13
C GLU A 340 -11.16 -8.16 -17.30
N GLU A 341 -10.04 -7.44 -17.41
CA GLU A 341 -8.85 -7.72 -16.61
C GLU A 341 -9.12 -7.43 -15.12
N ALA A 342 -9.82 -6.33 -14.81
CA ALA A 342 -10.19 -5.99 -13.44
C ALA A 342 -11.13 -7.03 -12.83
N SER A 343 -12.14 -7.46 -13.58
CA SER A 343 -13.08 -8.49 -13.15
C SER A 343 -12.37 -9.81 -12.87
N LYS A 344 -11.46 -10.22 -13.77
CA LYS A 344 -10.67 -11.44 -13.58
C LYS A 344 -9.77 -11.36 -12.34
N LYS A 345 -9.11 -10.22 -12.11
CA LYS A 345 -8.29 -10.01 -10.91
C LYS A 345 -9.14 -10.03 -9.63
N LEU A 346 -10.33 -9.45 -9.66
CA LEU A 346 -11.28 -9.55 -8.54
C LEU A 346 -11.64 -11.02 -8.26
N ASP A 347 -11.99 -11.79 -9.30
CA ASP A 347 -12.29 -13.22 -9.16
C ASP A 347 -11.11 -14.02 -8.61
N GLU A 348 -9.88 -13.72 -9.04
CA GLU A 348 -8.65 -14.34 -8.53
C GLU A 348 -8.45 -14.05 -7.03
N ILE A 349 -8.75 -12.83 -6.57
CA ILE A 349 -8.68 -12.48 -5.14
C ILE A 349 -9.73 -13.26 -4.35
N LEU A 350 -10.98 -13.26 -4.80
CA LEU A 350 -12.08 -13.97 -4.13
C LEU A 350 -11.82 -15.47 -4.05
N ALA A 351 -11.34 -16.07 -5.15
CA ALA A 351 -10.95 -17.48 -5.18
C ALA A 351 -9.83 -17.79 -4.18
N ASN A 352 -8.83 -16.92 -4.05
CA ASN A 352 -7.76 -17.08 -3.07
C ASN A 352 -8.28 -16.99 -1.63
N ILE A 353 -9.17 -16.02 -1.33
CA ILE A 353 -9.81 -15.91 -0.01
C ILE A 353 -10.52 -17.21 0.34
N LYS A 354 -11.40 -17.70 -0.55
CA LYS A 354 -12.16 -18.92 -0.35
C LYS A 354 -11.26 -20.13 -0.09
N GLU A 355 -10.30 -20.35 -0.98
CA GLU A 355 -9.44 -21.54 -0.89
C GLU A 355 -8.57 -21.55 0.37
N LEU A 356 -8.03 -20.38 0.76
CA LEU A 356 -7.25 -20.23 1.99
C LEU A 356 -8.13 -20.42 3.23
N PHE A 357 -9.35 -19.89 3.21
CA PHE A 357 -10.31 -20.05 4.29
C PHE A 357 -10.76 -21.51 4.46
N GLU A 358 -11.13 -22.19 3.37
CA GLU A 358 -11.52 -23.61 3.41
C GLU A 358 -10.37 -24.49 3.92
N TYR A 359 -9.14 -24.21 3.48
CA TYR A 359 -7.97 -24.97 3.90
C TYR A 359 -7.64 -24.80 5.39
N PHE A 360 -7.54 -23.55 5.86
CA PHE A 360 -7.21 -23.28 7.26
C PHE A 360 -8.45 -23.37 8.19
N GLY A 361 -9.64 -23.48 7.62
CA GLY A 361 -10.91 -23.71 8.31
C GLY A 361 -11.03 -25.11 8.91
N LYS A 362 -10.16 -26.05 8.51
CA LYS A 362 -10.11 -27.40 9.07
C LYS A 362 -9.82 -27.38 10.58
N SER A 363 -10.38 -28.35 11.30
CA SER A 363 -10.26 -28.48 12.77
C SER A 363 -8.83 -28.57 13.27
N GLU A 364 -7.92 -29.15 12.48
CA GLU A 364 -6.49 -29.28 12.78
C GLU A 364 -5.76 -27.93 12.93
N PHE A 365 -6.30 -26.86 12.34
CA PHE A 365 -5.78 -25.49 12.47
C PHE A 365 -6.53 -24.63 13.49
N GLY A 366 -7.42 -25.24 14.29
CA GLY A 366 -8.20 -24.54 15.31
C GLY A 366 -9.59 -24.10 14.86
N GLY A 367 -9.99 -24.42 13.61
CA GLY A 367 -11.31 -24.12 13.06
C GLY A 367 -11.52 -22.62 12.82
N LEU A 368 -11.63 -22.20 11.57
CA LEU A 368 -12.04 -20.83 11.23
C LEU A 368 -13.56 -20.68 11.32
N THR A 369 -14.19 -21.14 12.41
CA THR A 369 -15.61 -20.86 12.67
C THR A 369 -15.77 -19.51 13.38
N PRO A 370 -16.85 -18.75 13.12
CA PRO A 370 -17.14 -17.49 13.78
C PRO A 370 -16.99 -17.53 15.30
#